data_AF-A0A0F9KGM4-F1
#
_entry.id   AF-A0A0F9KGM4-F1
#
_cell.length_a   1.000
_cell.length_b   1.000
_cell.length_c   1.000
_cell.angle_alpha   90.00
_cell.angle_beta   90.00
_cell.angle_gamma   90.00
#
_symmetry.space_group_name_H-M   'P 1'
#
loop_
_entity.id
_entity.type
_entity.pdbx_description
1 polymer ?
#
loop_
_entity_poly.entity_id
_entity_poly.type
_entity_poly.pdbx_seq_one_letter_code
_entity_poly.pdbx_strand_id
1 'polypeptide(L)'
;MGSLTPDLVLDFYRDGLSAYGAHVKTKHDSVAMKAVGNFLDLIGVQDKEDFMDRFTTVLIDTIYTPYRIGVPGDYSLWDQITTLVHELTHVTQHDADRMGFWLKYLADKSARAHYEAQAYGADLEMHIWRHGKPYDILQRAEQLLHYGLDQEHVEFAYIELQTYSDIAWHSDAVVSPVAAWAQDWLERRAPDLKHRAA
;
A
#
# COMPACT_ATOMS: atom_id res chain seq x y z
N MET A 1 6.24 24.28 12.49
CA MET A 1 6.69 22.88 12.54
C MET A 1 5.48 22.02 12.26
N GLY A 2 5.30 21.60 11.01
CA GLY A 2 4.17 20.75 10.62
C GLY A 2 4.30 19.39 11.29
N SER A 3 3.55 19.18 12.37
CA SER A 3 3.48 17.87 13.01
C SER A 3 2.56 16.96 12.20
N LEU A 4 2.85 15.66 12.21
CA LEU A 4 1.93 14.66 11.68
C LEU A 4 0.72 14.63 12.63
N THR A 5 -0.44 15.12 12.16
CA THR A 5 -1.67 15.23 12.96
C THR A 5 -2.80 14.37 12.39
N PRO A 6 -3.81 14.03 13.22
CA PRO A 6 -5.06 13.43 12.75
C PRO A 6 -5.70 14.16 11.56
N ASP A 7 -5.78 15.49 11.62
CA ASP A 7 -6.40 16.31 10.58
C ASP A 7 -5.64 16.23 9.26
N LEU A 8 -4.29 16.22 9.32
CA LEU A 8 -3.46 16.05 8.13
C LEU A 8 -3.73 14.69 7.45
N VAL A 9 -3.87 13.62 8.23
CA VAL A 9 -4.19 12.28 7.71
C VAL A 9 -5.60 12.26 7.11
N LEU A 10 -6.59 12.85 7.78
CA LEU A 10 -7.96 12.94 7.25
C LEU A 10 -8.01 13.72 5.94
N ASP A 11 -7.29 14.84 5.85
CA ASP A 11 -7.17 15.63 4.62
C ASP A 11 -6.44 14.85 3.51
N PHE A 12 -5.37 14.12 3.85
CA PHE A 12 -4.64 13.28 2.91
C PHE A 12 -5.53 12.19 2.32
N TYR A 13 -6.32 11.51 3.16
CA TYR A 13 -7.31 10.53 2.72
C TYR A 13 -8.37 11.15 1.83
N ARG A 14 -9.00 12.26 2.26
CA ARG A 14 -10.03 12.92 1.45
C ARG A 14 -9.52 13.28 0.06
N ASP A 15 -8.37 13.94 -0.01
CA ASP A 15 -7.83 14.44 -1.26
C ASP A 15 -7.31 13.29 -2.15
N GLY A 16 -6.71 12.24 -1.57
CA GLY A 16 -6.26 11.05 -2.31
C GLY A 16 -7.40 10.22 -2.88
N LEU A 17 -8.41 9.94 -2.06
CA LEU A 17 -9.62 9.25 -2.52
C LEU A 17 -10.30 10.03 -3.65
N SER A 18 -10.39 11.36 -3.53
CA SER A 18 -10.93 12.19 -4.61
C SER A 18 -10.08 12.19 -5.87
N ALA A 19 -8.75 12.21 -5.76
CA ALA A 19 -7.84 12.28 -6.91
C ALA A 19 -7.86 10.99 -7.75
N TYR A 20 -8.08 9.84 -7.10
CA TYR A 20 -8.06 8.53 -7.74
C TYR A 20 -9.46 7.90 -7.88
N GLY A 21 -10.53 8.65 -7.56
CA GLY A 21 -11.89 8.14 -7.65
C GLY A 21 -12.17 6.94 -6.73
N ALA A 22 -11.48 6.86 -5.60
CA ALA A 22 -11.57 5.77 -4.65
C ALA A 22 -12.48 6.09 -3.44
N HIS A 23 -12.84 5.07 -2.68
CA HIS A 23 -13.70 5.15 -1.49
C HIS A 23 -13.09 4.37 -0.34
N VAL A 24 -13.38 4.75 0.92
CA VAL A 24 -13.01 3.94 2.09
C VAL A 24 -14.26 3.43 2.79
N LYS A 25 -14.21 2.17 3.23
CA LYS A 25 -15.18 1.57 4.15
C LYS A 25 -14.46 0.83 5.27
N THR A 26 -15.10 0.71 6.42
CA THR A 26 -14.60 -0.15 7.49
C THR A 26 -14.77 -1.62 7.11
N LYS A 27 -13.70 -2.42 7.22
CA LYS A 27 -13.66 -3.81 6.73
C LYS A 27 -14.69 -4.72 7.41
N HIS A 28 -14.87 -4.58 8.72
CA HIS A 28 -15.80 -5.39 9.52
C HIS A 28 -17.29 -5.24 9.13
N ASP A 29 -17.65 -4.11 8.54
CA ASP A 29 -19.03 -3.80 8.15
C ASP A 29 -19.36 -4.33 6.74
N SER A 30 -18.38 -4.85 6.01
CA SER A 30 -18.54 -5.29 4.63
C SER A 30 -18.86 -6.80 4.52
N VAL A 31 -20.09 -7.12 4.06
CA VAL A 31 -20.49 -8.49 3.70
C VAL A 31 -19.62 -9.03 2.56
N ALA A 32 -19.21 -8.17 1.63
CA ALA A 32 -18.32 -8.55 0.53
C ALA A 32 -16.95 -8.98 1.04
N MET A 33 -16.36 -8.26 2.01
CA MET A 33 -15.06 -8.65 2.58
C MET A 33 -15.13 -9.93 3.39
N LYS A 34 -16.25 -10.19 4.10
CA LYS A 34 -16.47 -11.49 4.75
C LYS A 34 -16.53 -12.63 3.74
N ALA A 35 -17.13 -12.42 2.56
CA ALA A 35 -17.18 -13.40 1.48
C ALA A 35 -15.81 -13.63 0.83
N VAL A 36 -15.03 -12.56 0.61
CA VAL A 36 -13.64 -12.65 0.12
C VAL A 36 -12.76 -13.38 1.11
N GLY A 37 -12.82 -13.02 2.40
CA GLY A 37 -12.06 -13.71 3.46
C GLY A 37 -12.38 -15.20 3.55
N ASN A 38 -13.65 -15.58 3.46
CA ASN A 38 -14.06 -17.00 3.39
C ASN A 38 -13.48 -17.71 2.15
N PHE A 39 -13.42 -17.03 1.00
CA PHE A 39 -12.89 -17.61 -0.23
C PHE A 39 -11.38 -17.79 -0.17
N LEU A 40 -10.64 -16.79 0.33
CA LEU A 40 -9.18 -16.84 0.51
C LEU A 40 -8.76 -17.94 1.50
N ASP A 41 -9.51 -18.09 2.57
CA ASP A 41 -9.34 -19.16 3.56
C ASP A 41 -9.58 -20.54 2.93
N LEU A 42 -10.68 -20.68 2.18
CA LEU A 42 -11.02 -21.93 1.48
C LEU A 42 -9.94 -22.40 0.51
N ILE A 43 -9.27 -21.47 -0.20
CA ILE A 43 -8.22 -21.81 -1.17
C ILE A 43 -6.81 -21.83 -0.54
N GLY A 44 -6.71 -21.68 0.79
CA GLY A 44 -5.45 -21.74 1.53
C GLY A 44 -4.49 -20.59 1.25
N VAL A 45 -5.00 -19.46 0.75
CA VAL A 45 -4.19 -18.26 0.47
C VAL A 45 -3.96 -17.44 1.74
N GLN A 46 -4.99 -17.29 2.57
CA GLN A 46 -4.92 -16.44 3.76
C GLN A 46 -6.01 -16.82 4.76
N ASP A 47 -5.66 -16.92 6.04
CA ASP A 47 -6.64 -17.13 7.10
C ASP A 47 -7.65 -15.97 7.16
N LYS A 48 -8.91 -16.32 7.39
CA LYS A 48 -10.01 -15.36 7.37
C LYS A 48 -9.91 -14.32 8.49
N GLU A 49 -9.55 -14.72 9.71
CA GLU A 49 -9.48 -13.80 10.85
C GLU A 49 -8.30 -12.86 10.69
N ASP A 50 -7.13 -13.39 10.32
CA ASP A 50 -5.96 -12.57 9.97
C ASP A 50 -6.30 -11.61 8.82
N PHE A 51 -6.96 -12.08 7.74
CA PHE A 51 -7.40 -11.24 6.62
C PHE A 51 -8.31 -10.10 7.07
N MET A 52 -9.30 -10.36 7.93
CA MET A 52 -10.27 -9.35 8.35
C MET A 52 -9.68 -8.30 9.29
N ASP A 53 -8.73 -8.69 10.14
CA ASP A 53 -8.26 -7.84 11.24
C ASP A 53 -6.96 -7.09 10.92
N ARG A 54 -6.12 -7.62 10.01
CA ARG A 54 -4.73 -7.14 9.83
C ARG A 54 -4.40 -6.61 8.45
N PHE A 55 -5.30 -6.76 7.48
CA PHE A 55 -5.03 -6.35 6.10
C PHE A 55 -6.02 -5.30 5.64
N THR A 56 -5.49 -4.25 5.00
CA THR A 56 -6.31 -3.39 4.15
C THR A 56 -6.47 -4.09 2.80
N THR A 57 -7.61 -3.92 2.15
CA THR A 57 -7.88 -4.59 0.87
C THR A 57 -8.67 -3.64 -0.01
N VAL A 58 -8.21 -3.43 -1.23
CA VAL A 58 -9.02 -2.80 -2.28
C VAL A 58 -10.02 -3.81 -2.83
N LEU A 59 -11.21 -3.36 -3.22
CA LEU A 59 -12.04 -4.05 -4.20
C LEU A 59 -12.55 -2.99 -5.18
N ILE A 60 -12.09 -3.08 -6.43
CA ILE A 60 -12.36 -2.10 -7.50
C ILE A 60 -11.82 -0.72 -7.12
N ASP A 61 -12.65 0.12 -6.52
CA ASP A 61 -12.37 1.49 -6.11
C ASP A 61 -12.48 1.66 -4.59
N THR A 62 -12.88 0.62 -3.86
CA THR A 62 -13.20 0.70 -2.44
C THR A 62 -12.11 0.05 -1.60
N ILE A 63 -11.44 0.84 -0.78
CA ILE A 63 -10.41 0.46 0.19
C ILE A 63 -11.07 0.11 1.52
N TYR A 64 -10.82 -1.08 2.04
CA TYR A 64 -11.38 -1.54 3.31
C TYR A 64 -10.34 -1.50 4.43
N THR A 65 -10.41 -0.50 5.31
CA THR A 65 -9.44 -0.35 6.40
C THR A 65 -9.87 -1.10 7.68
N PRO A 66 -8.95 -1.75 8.40
CA PRO A 66 -9.22 -2.34 9.72
C PRO A 66 -9.14 -1.31 10.87
N TYR A 67 -8.67 -0.09 10.58
CA TYR A 67 -8.52 0.99 11.55
C TYR A 67 -9.43 2.19 11.24
N ARG A 68 -9.58 3.06 12.23
CA ARG A 68 -10.22 4.37 12.08
C ARG A 68 -9.19 5.40 11.63
N ILE A 69 -9.39 5.98 10.45
CA ILE A 69 -8.52 7.00 9.87
C ILE A 69 -8.38 8.20 10.82
N GLY A 70 -7.16 8.73 10.94
CA GLY A 70 -6.81 9.87 11.79
C GLY A 70 -6.66 9.50 13.27
N VAL A 71 -6.87 8.24 13.65
CA VAL A 71 -6.74 7.80 15.04
C VAL A 71 -5.58 6.82 15.15
N PRO A 72 -4.49 7.19 15.85
CA PRO A 72 -3.37 6.28 16.04
C PRO A 72 -3.78 5.10 16.93
N GLY A 73 -3.32 3.91 16.57
CA GLY A 73 -3.48 2.67 17.31
C GLY A 73 -2.40 1.70 16.87
N ASP A 74 -2.78 0.49 16.48
CA ASP A 74 -1.86 -0.47 15.85
C ASP A 74 -1.28 0.06 14.53
N TYR A 75 -2.01 0.97 13.87
CA TYR A 75 -1.51 1.77 12.76
C TYR A 75 -1.20 3.19 13.25
N SER A 76 0.06 3.60 13.16
CA SER A 76 0.44 4.98 13.39
C SER A 76 -0.15 5.89 12.31
N LEU A 77 -0.18 7.21 12.54
CA LEU A 77 -0.64 8.16 11.54
C LEU A 77 0.18 8.10 10.23
N TRP A 78 1.45 7.70 10.31
CA TRP A 78 2.28 7.56 9.13
C TRP A 78 1.96 6.26 8.39
N ASP A 79 1.74 5.17 9.14
CA ASP A 79 1.33 3.90 8.56
C ASP A 79 0.03 4.05 7.78
N GLN A 80 -0.92 4.86 8.27
CA GLN A 80 -2.16 5.17 7.56
C GLN A 80 -1.88 5.88 6.23
N ILE A 81 -0.97 6.87 6.20
CA ILE A 81 -0.57 7.55 4.95
C ILE A 81 0.03 6.55 3.96
N THR A 82 0.98 5.74 4.38
CA THR A 82 1.62 4.76 3.49
C THR A 82 0.64 3.67 3.06
N THR A 83 -0.24 3.19 3.94
CA THR A 83 -1.31 2.27 3.55
C THR A 83 -2.20 2.89 2.48
N LEU A 84 -2.60 4.16 2.57
CA LEU A 84 -3.38 4.75 1.48
C LEU A 84 -2.61 4.77 0.15
N VAL A 85 -1.33 5.12 0.16
CA VAL A 85 -0.48 5.11 -1.05
C VAL A 85 -0.38 3.71 -1.65
N HIS A 86 -0.18 2.69 -0.81
CA HIS A 86 -0.20 1.29 -1.21
C HIS A 86 -1.52 0.93 -1.90
N GLU A 87 -2.65 1.21 -1.25
CA GLU A 87 -3.96 0.80 -1.74
C GLU A 87 -4.38 1.59 -3.00
N LEU A 88 -4.02 2.87 -3.09
CA LEU A 88 -4.20 3.67 -4.31
C LEU A 88 -3.39 3.10 -5.48
N THR A 89 -2.23 2.48 -5.23
CA THR A 89 -1.49 1.73 -6.27
C THR A 89 -2.34 0.61 -6.83
N HIS A 90 -3.01 -0.18 -5.99
CA HIS A 90 -3.94 -1.22 -6.47
C HIS A 90 -5.15 -0.66 -7.22
N VAL A 91 -5.67 0.51 -6.84
CA VAL A 91 -6.73 1.19 -7.61
C VAL A 91 -6.22 1.52 -9.03
N THR A 92 -5.00 2.07 -9.16
CA THR A 92 -4.44 2.37 -10.49
C THR A 92 -4.16 1.12 -11.33
N GLN A 93 -3.68 0.04 -10.70
CA GLN A 93 -3.46 -1.25 -11.35
C GLN A 93 -4.80 -1.85 -11.84
N HIS A 94 -5.84 -1.76 -11.01
CA HIS A 94 -7.19 -2.16 -11.39
C HIS A 94 -7.73 -1.32 -12.55
N ASP A 95 -7.56 0.01 -12.54
CA ASP A 95 -8.03 0.85 -13.64
C ASP A 95 -7.31 0.57 -14.96
N ALA A 96 -6.04 0.17 -14.90
CA ALA A 96 -5.28 -0.27 -16.07
C ALA A 96 -5.73 -1.65 -16.60
N ASP A 97 -6.20 -2.55 -15.72
CA ASP A 97 -6.67 -3.89 -16.09
C ASP A 97 -7.98 -4.27 -15.37
N ARG A 98 -9.07 -3.55 -15.65
CA ARG A 98 -10.33 -3.61 -14.89
C ARG A 98 -10.95 -5.00 -14.79
N MET A 99 -10.74 -5.85 -15.80
CA MET A 99 -11.29 -7.21 -15.83
C MET A 99 -10.26 -8.27 -15.44
N GLY A 100 -8.98 -8.06 -15.75
CA GLY A 100 -7.93 -9.05 -15.51
C GLY A 100 -7.29 -8.94 -14.13
N PHE A 101 -7.25 -7.75 -13.52
CA PHE A 101 -6.52 -7.51 -12.27
C PHE A 101 -6.95 -8.45 -11.15
N TRP A 102 -8.24 -8.45 -10.77
CA TRP A 102 -8.75 -9.29 -9.68
C TRP A 102 -8.61 -10.78 -9.96
N LEU A 103 -8.84 -11.19 -11.22
CA LEU A 103 -8.70 -12.59 -11.61
C LEU A 103 -7.25 -13.05 -11.52
N LYS A 104 -6.29 -12.25 -12.02
CA LYS A 104 -4.86 -12.54 -11.96
C LYS A 104 -4.34 -12.49 -10.53
N TYR A 105 -4.68 -11.44 -9.78
CA TYR A 105 -4.27 -11.29 -8.38
C TYR A 105 -4.71 -12.49 -7.53
N LEU A 106 -5.92 -13.03 -7.77
CA LEU A 106 -6.41 -14.19 -7.02
C LEU A 106 -5.89 -15.53 -7.56
N ALA A 107 -5.82 -15.70 -8.88
CA ALA A 107 -5.53 -17.00 -9.50
C ALA A 107 -4.05 -17.25 -9.84
N ASP A 108 -3.22 -16.21 -9.84
CA ASP A 108 -1.82 -16.26 -10.25
C ASP A 108 -0.92 -15.61 -9.19
N LYS A 109 -0.12 -16.45 -8.53
CA LYS A 109 0.83 -16.03 -7.49
C LYS A 109 1.91 -15.10 -8.04
N SER A 110 2.38 -15.31 -9.27
CA SER A 110 3.39 -14.45 -9.90
C SER A 110 2.81 -13.07 -10.21
N ALA A 111 1.58 -13.02 -10.71
CA ALA A 111 0.88 -11.76 -10.89
C ALA A 111 0.66 -11.03 -9.55
N ARG A 112 0.23 -11.74 -8.50
CA ARG A 112 0.09 -11.17 -7.14
C ARG A 112 1.42 -10.62 -6.63
N ALA A 113 2.50 -11.39 -6.71
CA ALA A 113 3.83 -10.97 -6.28
C ALA A 113 4.29 -9.70 -6.98
N HIS A 114 4.05 -9.59 -8.30
CA HIS A 114 4.35 -8.39 -9.08
C HIS A 114 3.50 -7.18 -8.65
N TYR A 115 2.19 -7.35 -8.46
CA TYR A 115 1.32 -6.25 -8.04
C TYR A 115 1.69 -5.72 -6.66
N GLU A 116 1.98 -6.62 -5.71
CA GLU A 116 2.43 -6.27 -4.37
C GLU A 116 3.84 -5.64 -4.38
N ALA A 117 4.77 -6.12 -5.20
CA ALA A 117 6.10 -5.53 -5.34
C ALA A 117 6.01 -4.07 -5.85
N GLN A 118 5.10 -3.77 -6.78
CA GLN A 118 4.85 -2.39 -7.21
C GLN A 118 4.27 -1.51 -6.09
N ALA A 119 3.31 -2.04 -5.33
CA ALA A 119 2.69 -1.31 -4.22
C ALA A 119 3.71 -1.04 -3.09
N TYR A 120 4.54 -2.02 -2.74
CA TYR A 120 5.68 -1.83 -1.85
C TYR A 120 6.76 -0.91 -2.45
N GLY A 121 6.91 -0.84 -3.77
CA GLY A 121 7.75 0.15 -4.42
C GLY A 121 7.28 1.59 -4.12
N ALA A 122 5.97 1.83 -4.16
CA ALA A 122 5.40 3.12 -3.76
C ALA A 122 5.64 3.41 -2.26
N ASP A 123 5.49 2.41 -1.40
CA ASP A 123 5.79 2.54 0.04
C ASP A 123 7.26 2.86 0.31
N LEU A 124 8.17 2.25 -0.47
CA LEU A 124 9.61 2.50 -0.40
C LEU A 124 9.94 3.94 -0.75
N GLU A 125 9.34 4.48 -1.81
CA GLU A 125 9.52 5.87 -2.20
C GLU A 125 9.04 6.82 -1.10
N MET A 126 7.89 6.53 -0.47
CA MET A 126 7.41 7.28 0.68
C MET A 126 8.35 7.17 1.89
N HIS A 127 8.92 5.99 2.13
CA HIS A 127 9.88 5.76 3.20
C HIS A 127 11.18 6.56 2.98
N ILE A 128 11.73 6.53 1.77
CA ILE A 128 12.92 7.31 1.39
C ILE A 128 12.63 8.80 1.56
N TRP A 129 11.48 9.29 1.09
CA TRP A 129 11.10 10.70 1.26
C TRP A 129 11.04 11.12 2.74
N ARG A 130 10.53 10.25 3.61
CA ARG A 130 10.37 10.53 5.03
C ARG A 130 11.66 10.38 5.85
N HIS A 131 12.50 9.41 5.52
CA HIS A 131 13.63 8.99 6.34
C HIS A 131 15.00 9.21 5.71
N GLY A 132 15.04 9.54 4.42
CA GLY A 132 16.28 9.80 3.67
C GLY A 132 17.13 8.55 3.47
N LYS A 133 16.52 7.37 3.45
CA LYS A 133 17.18 6.09 3.14
C LYS A 133 16.13 5.01 2.86
N PRO A 134 16.47 3.95 2.09
CA PRO A 134 15.59 2.79 1.94
C PRO A 134 15.47 2.00 3.26
N TYR A 135 14.37 1.26 3.41
CA TYR A 135 14.24 0.24 4.45
C TYR A 135 14.94 -1.07 4.06
N ASP A 136 14.94 -2.06 4.95
CA ASP A 136 15.42 -3.42 4.64
C ASP A 136 14.48 -4.10 3.63
N ILE A 137 14.93 -4.18 2.38
CA ILE A 137 14.16 -4.71 1.25
C ILE A 137 13.84 -6.20 1.45
N LEU A 138 14.75 -6.98 2.02
CA LEU A 138 14.53 -8.41 2.23
C LEU A 138 13.44 -8.60 3.29
N GLN A 139 13.56 -7.92 4.43
CA GLN A 139 12.54 -7.98 5.48
C GLN A 139 11.16 -7.57 4.96
N ARG A 140 11.10 -6.58 4.05
CA ARG A 140 9.82 -6.19 3.44
C ARG A 140 9.29 -7.26 2.50
N ALA A 141 10.13 -7.81 1.62
CA ALA A 141 9.72 -8.85 0.68
C ALA A 141 9.22 -10.11 1.41
N GLU A 142 9.81 -10.48 2.54
CA GLU A 142 9.37 -11.61 3.36
C GLU A 142 7.94 -11.46 3.89
N GLN A 143 7.41 -10.23 4.00
CA GLN A 143 6.00 -10.01 4.38
C GLN A 143 5.02 -10.61 3.37
N LEU A 144 5.44 -10.80 2.12
CA LEU A 144 4.62 -11.43 1.07
C LEU A 144 4.28 -12.88 1.36
N LEU A 145 5.02 -13.56 2.24
CA LEU A 145 4.64 -14.89 2.73
C LEU A 145 3.24 -14.88 3.37
N HIS A 146 2.83 -13.76 3.96
CA HIS A 146 1.49 -13.60 4.54
C HIS A 146 0.37 -13.46 3.48
N TYR A 147 0.73 -13.28 2.21
CA TYR A 147 -0.20 -13.15 1.07
C TYR A 147 -0.34 -14.47 0.28
N GLY A 148 0.01 -15.61 0.90
CA GLY A 148 -0.07 -16.94 0.29
C GLY A 148 0.98 -17.20 -0.80
N LEU A 149 2.04 -16.38 -0.82
CA LEU A 149 3.18 -16.53 -1.71
C LEU A 149 4.23 -17.46 -1.08
N ASP A 150 4.97 -18.17 -1.93
CA ASP A 150 6.07 -19.03 -1.52
C ASP A 150 7.42 -18.34 -1.80
N GLN A 151 8.51 -19.00 -1.41
CA GLN A 151 9.85 -18.40 -1.41
C GLN A 151 10.29 -17.91 -2.80
N GLU A 152 9.92 -18.63 -3.88
CA GLU A 152 10.27 -18.24 -5.25
C GLU A 152 9.63 -16.89 -5.62
N HIS A 153 8.41 -16.65 -5.16
CA HIS A 153 7.70 -15.39 -5.35
C HIS A 153 8.27 -14.25 -4.48
N VAL A 154 8.74 -14.58 -3.27
CA VAL A 154 9.44 -13.61 -2.41
C VAL A 154 10.75 -13.18 -3.05
N GLU A 155 11.52 -14.11 -3.61
CA GLU A 155 12.77 -13.80 -4.32
C GLU A 155 12.51 -12.92 -5.55
N PHE A 156 11.46 -13.21 -6.31
CA PHE A 156 11.04 -12.36 -7.43
C PHE A 156 10.70 -10.93 -6.96
N ALA A 157 9.86 -10.78 -5.95
CA ALA A 157 9.47 -9.48 -5.42
C ALA A 157 10.65 -8.72 -4.80
N TYR A 158 11.58 -9.43 -4.17
CA TYR A 158 12.82 -8.85 -3.65
C TYR A 158 13.66 -8.23 -4.78
N ILE A 159 13.84 -8.93 -5.90
CA ILE A 159 14.59 -8.42 -7.06
C ILE A 159 13.91 -7.18 -7.65
N GLU A 160 12.58 -7.20 -7.79
CA GLU A 160 11.84 -6.03 -8.26
C GLU A 160 11.98 -4.85 -7.28
N LEU A 161 11.80 -5.07 -5.98
CA LEU A 161 11.93 -4.03 -4.96
C LEU A 161 13.35 -3.47 -4.86
N GLN A 162 14.37 -4.31 -5.04
CA GLN A 162 15.75 -3.82 -5.15
C GLN A 162 15.90 -2.88 -6.35
N THR A 163 15.33 -3.24 -7.48
CA THR A 163 15.37 -2.39 -8.68
C THR A 163 14.66 -1.05 -8.44
N TYR A 164 13.48 -1.06 -7.80
CA TYR A 164 12.79 0.16 -7.38
C TYR A 164 13.63 0.98 -6.42
N SER A 165 14.24 0.33 -5.42
CA SER A 165 15.13 0.98 -4.45
C SER A 165 16.29 1.67 -5.14
N ASP A 166 16.94 0.99 -6.09
CA ASP A 166 18.10 1.54 -6.78
C ASP A 166 17.72 2.77 -7.60
N ILE A 167 16.57 2.75 -8.28
CA ILE A 167 16.06 3.90 -9.03
C ILE A 167 15.70 5.04 -8.07
N ALA A 168 14.83 4.79 -7.10
CA ALA A 168 14.31 5.82 -6.19
C ALA A 168 15.39 6.42 -5.27
N TRP A 169 16.43 5.64 -4.93
CA TRP A 169 17.51 6.09 -4.06
C TRP A 169 18.61 6.82 -4.81
N HIS A 170 18.99 6.35 -6.00
CA HIS A 170 20.13 6.90 -6.74
C HIS A 170 19.73 7.90 -7.84
N SER A 171 18.44 8.04 -8.12
CA SER A 171 17.91 9.11 -8.94
C SER A 171 16.86 9.87 -8.13
N ASP A 172 16.82 11.20 -8.25
CA ASP A 172 15.73 12.03 -7.70
C ASP A 172 14.38 11.75 -8.42
N ALA A 173 14.22 10.57 -9.02
CA ALA A 173 13.04 10.14 -9.74
C ALA A 173 12.08 9.41 -8.78
N VAL A 174 10.80 9.78 -8.88
CA VAL A 174 9.70 9.05 -8.26
C VAL A 174 9.07 8.20 -9.36
N VAL A 175 9.13 6.87 -9.21
CA VAL A 175 8.68 5.92 -10.23
C VAL A 175 7.18 5.70 -10.11
N SER A 176 6.65 5.61 -8.89
CA SER A 176 5.21 5.43 -8.68
C SER A 176 4.45 6.76 -8.88
N PRO A 177 3.48 6.83 -9.80
CA PRO A 177 2.63 8.01 -9.96
C PRO A 177 1.86 8.35 -8.67
N VAL A 178 1.50 7.33 -7.87
CA VAL A 178 0.79 7.51 -6.60
C VAL A 178 1.71 8.09 -5.53
N ALA A 179 2.94 7.58 -5.43
CA ALA A 179 3.94 8.17 -4.54
C ALA A 179 4.30 9.60 -4.97
N ALA A 180 4.42 9.88 -6.27
CA ALA A 180 4.69 11.22 -6.79
C ALA A 180 3.58 12.21 -6.39
N TRP A 181 2.33 11.80 -6.55
CA TRP A 181 1.18 12.58 -6.07
C TRP A 181 1.23 12.81 -4.55
N ALA A 182 1.51 11.75 -3.78
CA ALA A 182 1.53 11.82 -2.32
C ALA A 182 2.65 12.73 -1.80
N GLN A 183 3.85 12.63 -2.37
CA GLN A 183 4.98 13.48 -2.04
C GLN A 183 4.69 14.94 -2.39
N ASP A 184 4.17 15.25 -3.59
CA ASP A 184 3.79 16.62 -3.96
C ASP A 184 2.69 17.18 -3.03
N TRP A 185 1.73 16.35 -2.62
CA TRP A 185 0.70 16.76 -1.66
C TRP A 185 1.31 17.13 -0.30
N LEU A 186 2.22 16.29 0.22
CA LEU A 186 2.87 16.47 1.51
C LEU A 186 3.87 17.62 1.50
N GLU A 187 4.62 17.82 0.42
CA GLU A 187 5.56 18.95 0.30
C GLU A 187 4.84 20.31 0.37
N ARG A 188 3.61 20.40 -0.15
CA ARG A 188 2.82 21.63 -0.09
C ARG A 188 2.20 21.92 1.27
N ARG A 189 2.00 20.90 2.12
CA ARG A 189 1.19 21.03 3.36
C ARG A 189 1.95 20.72 4.64
N ALA A 190 2.92 19.83 4.56
CA ALA A 190 3.74 19.37 5.67
C ALA A 190 5.19 19.09 5.24
N PRO A 191 5.90 20.07 4.64
CA PRO A 191 7.28 19.88 4.15
C PRO A 191 8.28 19.53 5.25
N ASP A 192 7.98 19.88 6.50
CA ASP A 192 8.79 19.53 7.67
C ASP A 192 8.81 18.03 7.96
N LEU A 193 7.90 17.25 7.36
CA LEU A 193 7.92 15.79 7.44
C LEU A 193 8.98 15.16 6.54
N LYS A 194 9.45 15.87 5.51
CA LYS A 194 10.49 15.35 4.61
C LYS A 194 11.81 15.23 5.36
N HIS A 195 12.56 14.16 5.11
CA HIS A 195 13.93 14.10 5.60
C HIS A 195 14.75 15.24 4.99
N ARG A 196 15.44 16.00 5.85
CA ARG A 196 16.43 16.98 5.42
C ARG A 196 17.79 16.37 5.63
N ALA A 197 18.54 16.15 4.55
CA ALA A 197 19.95 15.81 4.65
C ALA A 197 20.66 16.91 5.45
N ALA A 198 21.44 16.51 6.45
CA ALA A 198 22.22 17.42 7.29
C ALA A 198 23.41 18.02 6.53
#